data_AF-A0A537CH38-F1
#
_entry.id   AF-A0A537CH38-F1
#
_cell.length_a   1.000
_cell.length_b   1.000
_cell.length_c   1.000
_cell.angle_alpha   90.00
_cell.angle_beta   90.00
_cell.angle_gamma   90.00
#
_symmetry.space_group_name_H-M   'P 1'
#
loop_
_entity.id
_entity.type
_entity.pdbx_description
1 polymer ?
#
loop_
_entity_poly.entity_id
_entity_poly.type
_entity_poly.pdbx_seq_one_letter_code
_entity_poly.pdbx_strand_id
1 'polypeptide(L)'
;MGSREPGHLGYRALETVSSVSVLALAIVGPAAFLSSLLVVYYVAGPALFGPVLLTFWAVAIIGFVLVLEKTGYARNFENWGFRLTPAKILAVPASFIIVIGVFYLFLFFARLH
;
A
#
# COMPACT_ATOMS: atom_id res chain seq x y z
N MET A 1 20.52 -18.24 -31.13
CA MET A 1 19.97 -17.42 -30.03
C MET A 1 19.71 -18.34 -28.85
N GLY A 2 20.69 -18.52 -27.97
CA GLY A 2 20.57 -19.42 -26.82
C GLY A 2 19.90 -18.70 -25.66
N SER A 3 18.74 -19.18 -25.24
CA SER A 3 18.12 -18.83 -23.96
C SER A 3 19.06 -19.27 -22.83
N ARG A 4 19.70 -18.31 -22.15
CA ARG A 4 20.49 -18.58 -20.96
C ARG A 4 19.54 -19.00 -19.85
N GLU A 5 19.39 -20.30 -19.66
CA GLU A 5 18.73 -20.83 -18.47
C GLU A 5 19.47 -20.34 -17.23
N PRO A 6 18.76 -19.83 -16.21
CA PRO A 6 19.41 -19.44 -14.96
C PRO A 6 20.00 -20.70 -14.32
N GLY A 7 21.33 -20.76 -14.23
CA GLY A 7 22.03 -21.86 -13.57
C GLY A 7 21.58 -22.03 -12.12
N HIS A 8 21.83 -23.19 -11.52
CA HIS A 8 21.34 -23.58 -10.19
C HIS A 8 21.61 -22.54 -9.07
N LEU A 9 22.66 -21.72 -9.20
CA LEU A 9 22.97 -20.59 -8.32
C LEU A 9 21.97 -19.42 -8.43
N GLY A 10 21.49 -19.12 -9.64
CA GLY A 10 20.48 -18.08 -9.87
C GLY A 10 19.12 -18.44 -9.28
N TYR A 11 18.76 -19.72 -9.28
CA TYR A 11 17.52 -20.21 -8.66
C TYR A 11 17.53 -20.01 -7.14
N ARG A 12 18.62 -20.37 -6.45
CA ARG A 12 18.75 -20.18 -5.00
C ARG A 12 18.77 -18.71 -4.58
N ALA A 13 19.38 -17.85 -5.40
CA ALA A 13 19.38 -16.41 -5.14
C ALA A 13 17.96 -15.81 -5.23
N LEU A 14 17.17 -16.23 -6.22
CA LEU A 14 15.77 -15.81 -6.36
C LEU A 14 14.89 -16.31 -5.21
N GLU A 15 15.06 -17.57 -4.79
CA GLU A 15 14.37 -18.11 -3.61
C GLU A 15 14.72 -17.32 -2.35
N THR A 16 16.00 -17.04 -2.13
CA THR A 16 16.44 -16.30 -0.93
C THR A 16 15.88 -14.88 -0.92
N VAL A 17 15.92 -14.16 -2.05
CA VAL A 17 15.36 -12.81 -2.15
C VAL A 17 13.84 -12.82 -1.98
N SER A 18 13.15 -13.80 -2.55
CA SER A 18 11.72 -14.04 -2.37
C SER A 18 11.38 -14.27 -0.89
N SER A 19 12.05 -15.20 -0.22
CA SER A 19 11.82 -15.53 1.18
C SER A 19 12.10 -14.35 2.10
N VAL A 20 13.18 -13.60 1.86
CA VAL A 20 13.51 -12.39 2.63
C VAL A 20 12.44 -11.31 2.42
N SER A 21 11.95 -11.13 1.20
CA SER A 21 10.89 -10.14 0.90
C SER A 21 9.56 -10.50 1.56
N VAL A 22 9.19 -11.78 1.56
CA VAL A 22 7.96 -12.27 2.22
C VAL A 22 8.08 -12.15 3.73
N LEU A 23 9.23 -12.51 4.31
CA LEU A 23 9.46 -12.40 5.76
C LEU A 23 9.49 -10.94 6.22
N ALA A 24 10.13 -10.06 5.43
CA ALA A 24 10.12 -8.62 5.68
C ALA A 24 8.69 -8.07 5.63
N LEU A 25 7.88 -8.46 4.65
CA LEU A 25 6.47 -8.04 4.59
C LEU A 25 5.65 -8.57 5.79
N ALA A 26 5.89 -9.82 6.18
CA ALA A 26 5.18 -10.47 7.29
C ALA A 26 5.49 -9.85 8.67
N ILE A 27 6.61 -9.15 8.82
CA ILE A 27 6.98 -8.46 10.06
C ILE A 27 6.71 -6.95 9.95
N VAL A 28 7.15 -6.32 8.86
CA VAL A 28 7.05 -4.87 8.66
C VAL A 28 5.61 -4.45 8.43
N GLY A 29 4.80 -5.24 7.71
CA GLY A 29 3.38 -4.94 7.48
C GLY A 29 2.60 -4.84 8.79
N PRO A 30 2.58 -5.91 9.62
CA PRO A 30 1.92 -5.87 10.92
C PRO A 30 2.52 -4.81 11.86
N ALA A 31 3.84 -4.65 11.91
CA ALA A 31 4.47 -3.64 12.75
C ALA A 31 4.07 -2.22 12.33
N ALA A 32 4.06 -1.90 11.04
CA ALA A 32 3.63 -0.61 10.51
C ALA A 32 2.14 -0.35 10.82
N PHE A 33 1.29 -1.38 10.69
CA PHE A 33 -0.11 -1.29 11.06
C PHE A 33 -0.30 -0.99 12.54
N LEU A 34 0.29 -1.79 13.43
CA LEU A 34 0.18 -1.59 14.88
C LEU A 34 0.76 -0.24 15.33
N SER A 35 1.87 0.18 14.73
CA SER A 35 2.48 1.49 14.98
C SER A 35 1.54 2.62 14.55
N SER A 36 0.89 2.49 13.39
CA SER A 36 -0.07 3.48 12.91
C SER A 36 -1.30 3.60 13.81
N LEU A 37 -1.79 2.48 14.37
CA LEU A 37 -2.87 2.50 15.35
C LEU A 37 -2.44 3.32 16.58
N LEU A 38 -1.23 3.08 17.09
CA LEU A 38 -0.74 3.78 18.28
C LEU A 38 -0.59 5.29 18.05
N VAL A 39 0.04 5.67 16.94
CA VAL A 39 0.29 7.08 16.59
C VAL A 39 -1.03 7.80 16.35
N VAL A 40 -1.94 7.21 15.56
CA VAL A 40 -3.21 7.86 15.24
C VAL A 40 -4.10 7.97 16.47
N TYR A 41 -4.14 6.95 17.33
CA TYR A 41 -4.90 7.00 18.57
C TYR A 41 -4.39 8.10 19.50
N TYR A 42 -3.07 8.23 19.64
CA TYR A 42 -2.45 9.24 20.49
C TYR A 42 -2.67 10.67 19.96
N VAL A 43 -2.60 10.88 18.64
CA VAL A 43 -2.70 12.21 18.03
C VAL A 43 -4.15 12.67 17.85
N ALA A 44 -5.02 11.79 17.36
CA ALA A 44 -6.40 12.14 17.00
C ALA A 44 -7.39 11.92 18.15
N GLY A 45 -7.02 11.10 19.14
CA GLY A 45 -7.91 10.66 20.21
C GLY A 45 -9.03 9.71 19.72
N PRO A 46 -9.82 9.15 20.64
CA PRO A 46 -10.81 8.11 20.32
C PRO A 46 -11.91 8.57 19.37
N ALA A 47 -12.33 9.85 19.48
CA ALA A 47 -13.45 10.38 18.73
C ALA A 47 -13.18 10.53 17.22
N LEU A 48 -11.92 10.74 16.84
CA LEU A 48 -11.50 10.93 15.44
C LEU A 48 -10.63 9.77 14.93
N PHE A 49 -10.47 8.71 15.73
CA PHE A 49 -9.54 7.62 15.47
C PHE A 49 -9.77 6.95 14.11
N GLY A 50 -10.99 6.47 13.85
CA GLY A 50 -11.33 5.78 12.60
C GLY A 50 -11.09 6.63 11.36
N PRO A 51 -11.67 7.85 11.28
CA PRO A 51 -11.45 8.72 10.13
C PRO A 51 -9.98 9.10 9.91
N VAL A 52 -9.24 9.45 10.96
CA VAL A 52 -7.83 9.83 10.84
C VAL A 52 -6.95 8.64 10.44
N LEU A 53 -7.25 7.43 10.93
CA LEU A 53 -6.51 6.22 10.56
C LEU A 53 -6.69 5.90 9.07
N LEU A 54 -7.91 6.04 8.56
CA LEU A 54 -8.20 5.87 7.13
C LEU A 54 -7.47 6.91 6.28
N THR A 55 -7.49 8.18 6.69
CA THR A 55 -6.77 9.25 5.98
C THR A 55 -5.26 9.03 6.01
N PHE A 56 -4.69 8.60 7.14
CA PHE A 56 -3.26 8.30 7.26
C PHE A 56 -2.83 7.22 6.25
N TRP A 57 -3.56 6.10 6.18
CA TRP A 57 -3.25 5.02 5.24
C TRP A 57 -3.48 5.42 3.79
N ALA A 58 -4.50 6.22 3.50
CA ALA A 58 -4.70 6.78 2.17
C ALA A 58 -3.47 7.60 1.74
N VAL A 59 -3.01 8.55 2.56
CA VAL A 59 -1.82 9.37 2.25
C VAL A 59 -0.57 8.52 2.09
N ALA A 60 -0.36 7.53 2.97
CA ALA A 60 0.80 6.64 2.90
C ALA A 60 0.82 5.82 1.59
N ILE A 61 -0.31 5.25 1.18
CA ILE A 61 -0.43 4.46 -0.05
C ILE A 61 -0.25 5.35 -1.28
N ILE A 62 -0.89 6.53 -1.29
CA ILE A 62 -0.76 7.50 -2.39
C ILE A 62 0.70 7.94 -2.52
N GLY A 63 1.33 8.31 -1.42
CA GLY A 63 2.74 8.72 -1.39
C GLY A 63 3.67 7.61 -1.89
N PHE A 64 3.47 6.38 -1.43
CA PHE A 64 4.23 5.22 -1.89
C PHE A 64 4.10 5.01 -3.40
N VAL A 65 2.86 5.06 -3.91
CA VAL A 65 2.56 4.89 -5.34
C VAL A 65 3.21 6.00 -6.18
N LEU A 66 3.13 7.26 -5.74
CA LEU A 66 3.79 8.39 -6.42
C LEU A 66 5.32 8.27 -6.41
N VAL A 67 5.91 7.74 -5.33
CA VAL A 67 7.35 7.46 -5.28
C VAL A 67 7.72 6.39 -6.31
N LEU A 68 6.97 5.28 -6.38
CA LEU A 68 7.22 4.22 -7.36
C LEU A 68 7.13 4.73 -8.81
N GLU A 69 6.18 5.62 -9.09
CA GLU A 69 6.06 6.29 -10.39
C GLU A 69 7.27 7.18 -10.68
N LYS A 70 7.62 8.07 -9.74
CA LYS A 70 8.70 9.05 -9.91
C LYS A 70 10.08 8.42 -10.03
N THR A 71 10.33 7.32 -9.33
CA THR A 71 11.62 6.59 -9.41
C THR A 71 11.69 5.63 -10.60
N GLY A 72 10.62 5.49 -11.38
CA GLY A 72 10.56 4.55 -12.50
C GLY A 72 10.45 3.07 -12.09
N TYR A 73 10.27 2.79 -10.79
CA TYR A 73 10.09 1.43 -10.28
C TYR A 73 8.77 0.80 -10.75
N ALA A 74 7.80 1.62 -11.17
CA ALA A 74 6.57 1.17 -11.82
C ALA A 74 6.84 0.26 -13.04
N ARG A 75 7.99 0.41 -13.73
CA ARG A 75 8.38 -0.46 -14.86
C ARG A 75 8.57 -1.92 -14.47
N ASN A 76 8.94 -2.22 -13.21
CA ASN A 76 9.09 -3.61 -12.75
C ASN A 76 7.76 -4.38 -12.73
N PHE A 77 6.65 -3.69 -12.88
CA PHE A 77 5.30 -4.27 -12.89
C PHE A 77 4.66 -4.26 -14.30
N GLU A 78 5.41 -3.91 -15.36
CA GLU A 78 4.89 -3.91 -16.74
C GLU A 78 4.48 -5.30 -17.24
N ASN A 79 5.10 -6.35 -16.69
CA ASN A 79 4.84 -7.76 -17.02
C ASN A 79 3.92 -8.45 -16.00
N TRP A 80 3.49 -7.77 -14.94
CA TRP A 80 2.51 -8.31 -14.01
C TRP A 80 1.11 -8.20 -14.63
N GLY A 81 0.22 -9.16 -14.34
CA GLY A 81 -1.18 -9.11 -14.76
C GLY A 81 -1.92 -7.84 -14.30
N PHE A 82 -1.34 -7.13 -13.33
CA PHE A 82 -1.74 -5.80 -12.90
C PHE A 82 -0.70 -4.75 -13.31
N ARG A 83 -0.73 -4.34 -14.59
CA ARG A 83 0.08 -3.23 -15.09
C ARG A 83 -0.21 -1.96 -14.31
N LEU A 84 0.79 -1.42 -13.61
CA LEU A 84 0.75 -0.13 -12.93
C LEU A 84 0.85 1.01 -13.97
N THR A 85 -0.21 1.21 -14.74
CA THR A 85 -0.33 2.38 -15.60
C THR A 85 -0.60 3.63 -14.77
N PRO A 86 -0.20 4.84 -15.21
CA PRO A 86 -0.46 6.08 -14.49
C PRO A 86 -1.94 6.27 -14.09
N ALA A 87 -2.86 5.87 -14.97
CA ALA A 87 -4.29 5.90 -14.67
C ALA A 87 -4.70 4.95 -13.53
N LYS A 88 -4.10 3.76 -13.41
CA LYS A 88 -4.38 2.79 -12.32
C LYS A 88 -3.67 3.18 -11.03
N ILE A 89 -2.48 3.76 -11.15
CA ILE A 89 -1.73 4.40 -10.06
C ILE A 89 -2.58 5.50 -9.42
N LEU A 90 -3.26 6.33 -10.23
CA LEU A 90 -4.15 7.38 -9.75
C LEU A 90 -5.54 6.88 -9.30
N ALA A 91 -5.98 5.73 -9.81
CA ALA A 91 -7.25 5.11 -9.40
C ALA A 91 -7.23 4.65 -7.92
N VAL A 92 -6.06 4.28 -7.38
CA VAL A 92 -5.91 3.90 -5.97
C VAL A 92 -6.13 5.09 -5.02
N PRO A 93 -5.46 6.26 -5.19
CA PRO A 93 -5.82 7.49 -4.49
C PRO A 93 -7.31 7.83 -4.60
N ALA A 94 -7.87 7.77 -5.81
CA ALA A 94 -9.25 8.14 -6.07
C ALA A 94 -10.25 7.22 -5.34
N SER A 95 -10.01 5.91 -5.32
CA SER A 95 -10.88 4.97 -4.61
C SER A 95 -10.83 5.19 -3.10
N PHE A 96 -9.66 5.50 -2.54
CA PHE A 96 -9.54 5.86 -1.11
C PHE A 96 -10.30 7.15 -0.78
N ILE A 97 -10.23 8.18 -1.63
CA ILE A 97 -11.01 9.42 -1.45
C ILE A 97 -12.52 9.12 -1.46
N ILE A 98 -12.98 8.26 -2.38
CA ILE A 98 -14.39 7.85 -2.45
C ILE A 98 -14.81 7.10 -1.18
N VAL A 99 -14.01 6.12 -0.73
CA VAL A 99 -14.30 5.35 0.49
C VAL A 99 -14.36 6.25 1.72
N ILE A 100 -13.40 7.18 1.85
CA ILE A 100 -13.39 8.17 2.94
C ILE A 100 -14.64 9.05 2.86
N GLY A 101 -14.98 9.56 1.68
CA GLY A 101 -16.17 10.40 1.47
C GLY A 101 -17.46 9.68 1.86
N VAL A 102 -17.63 8.42 1.43
CA VAL A 102 -18.79 7.59 1.81
C VAL A 102 -18.83 7.33 3.31
N PHE A 103 -17.69 7.04 3.93
CA PHE A 103 -17.61 6.80 5.36
C PHE A 103 -18.02 8.04 6.18
N TYR A 104 -17.53 9.23 5.81
CA TYR A 104 -17.92 10.48 6.44
C TYR A 104 -19.40 10.81 6.21
N LEU A 105 -19.93 10.53 5.03
CA LEU A 105 -21.35 10.70 4.73
C LEU A 105 -22.20 9.80 5.64
N PHE A 106 -21.79 8.55 5.84
CA PHE A 106 -22.46 7.62 6.73
C PHE A 106 -22.42 8.09 8.19
N LEU A 107 -21.25 8.54 8.67
CA LEU A 107 -21.13 9.12 10.01
C LEU A 107 -22.00 10.36 10.19
N PHE A 108 -22.10 11.22 9.18
CA PHE A 108 -22.95 12.40 9.22
C PHE A 108 -24.43 12.03 9.38
N PHE A 109 -24.93 11.08 8.59
CA PHE A 109 -26.31 10.58 8.73
C PHE A 109 -26.54 9.83 10.05
N ALA A 110 -25.56 9.05 10.52
CA ALA A 110 -25.66 8.33 11.79
C ALA A 110 -25.71 9.28 13.00
N ARG A 111 -25.14 10.49 12.89
CA ARG A 111 -25.15 11.50 13.96
C ARG A 111 -26.40 12.40 13.95
N LEU A 112 -27.21 12.32 12.89
CA LEU A 112 -28.47 13.05 12.73
C LEU A 112 -29.66 12.31 13.36
N HIS A 113 -29.47 11.06 13.77
CA HIS A 113 -30.40 10.25 14.55
C HIS A 113 -29.97 10.18 16.02
#